data_AF-A0A564Z4U6-F1
#
_entry.id   AF-A0A564Z4U6-F1
#
_cell.length_a   1.000
_cell.length_b   1.000
_cell.length_c   1.000
_cell.angle_alpha   90.00
_cell.angle_beta   90.00
_cell.angle_gamma   90.00
#
_symmetry.space_group_name_H-M   'P 1'
#
loop_
_entity.id
_entity.type
_entity.pdbx_description
1 polymer ?
#
loop_
_entity_poly.entity_id
_entity_poly.type
_entity_poly.pdbx_seq_one_letter_code
_entity_poly.pdbx_strand_id
1 'polypeptide(L)'
;MNFFRSIDSTDLPWTGAIFGLTVNAGWYWCTDEVIVQRCLAAKTMINSKAGIFLSMFINFMPLWLMITPDMTARILFADTVACDDINFCSKICGKVIGCTDIRLFLLELKG
;
A
#
# COMPACT_ATOMS: atom_id res chain seq x y z
N MET A 1 2.94 -1.03 20.59
CA MET A 1 2.64 -2.00 19.52
C MET A 1 3.84 -2.90 19.35
N ASN A 2 3.72 -4.19 19.62
CA ASN A 2 4.82 -5.16 19.44
C ASN A 2 4.68 -5.78 18.04
N PHE A 3 5.60 -5.46 17.14
CA PHE A 3 5.62 -5.97 15.76
C PHE A 3 5.86 -7.48 15.71
N PHE A 4 6.68 -8.00 16.62
CA PHE A 4 6.94 -9.43 16.77
C PHE A 4 6.07 -10.01 17.90
N ARG A 5 4.85 -10.41 17.55
CA ARG A 5 3.96 -11.16 18.43
C ARG A 5 4.22 -12.67 18.29
N SER A 6 3.84 -13.47 19.28
CA SER A 6 3.93 -14.94 19.20
C SER A 6 3.29 -15.46 17.91
N ILE A 7 3.93 -16.46 17.30
CA ILE A 7 3.57 -17.03 15.99
C ILE A 7 2.12 -17.57 15.94
N ASP A 8 1.53 -17.86 17.10
CA ASP A 8 0.19 -18.43 17.26
C ASP A 8 -0.97 -17.41 17.20
N SER A 9 -0.69 -16.09 17.19
CA SER A 9 -1.75 -15.09 17.12
C SER A 9 -2.40 -15.04 15.74
N THR A 10 -3.71 -15.26 15.67
CA THR A 10 -4.53 -15.24 14.45
C THR A 10 -4.52 -13.89 13.72
N ASP A 11 -4.32 -12.80 14.46
CA ASP A 11 -4.27 -11.45 13.90
C ASP A 11 -2.85 -11.12 13.39
N LEU A 12 -2.68 -11.23 12.07
CA LEU A 12 -1.52 -10.77 11.29
C LEU A 12 -0.17 -11.37 11.77
N PRO A 13 0.10 -12.66 11.50
CA PRO A 13 1.37 -13.29 11.86
C PRO A 13 2.53 -12.61 11.11
N TRP A 14 3.49 -12.07 11.86
CA TRP A 14 4.66 -11.36 11.31
C TRP A 14 5.45 -12.22 10.32
N THR A 15 5.48 -13.53 10.54
CA THR A 15 6.12 -14.51 9.66
C THR A 15 5.49 -14.50 8.26
N GLY A 16 4.16 -14.55 8.18
CA GLY A 16 3.44 -14.50 6.90
C GLY A 16 3.66 -13.18 6.18
N ALA A 17 3.68 -12.07 6.92
CA ALA A 17 3.94 -10.75 6.36
C ALA A 17 5.36 -10.63 5.78
N ILE A 18 6.40 -11.00 6.53
CA ILE A 18 7.78 -10.86 6.05
C ILE A 18 8.07 -11.84 4.92
N PHE A 19 7.80 -13.14 5.11
CA PHE A 19 8.16 -14.14 4.12
C PHE A 19 7.27 -14.07 2.88
N GLY A 20 5.97 -13.87 3.05
CA GLY A 20 5.03 -13.75 1.94
C GLY A 20 5.33 -12.54 1.05
N LEU A 21 5.56 -11.36 1.66
CA LEU A 21 5.89 -10.15 0.91
C LEU A 21 7.26 -10.24 0.25
N THR A 22 8.26 -10.83 0.91
CA THR A 22 9.62 -10.96 0.34
C THR A 22 9.63 -11.89 -0.88
N VAL A 23 8.95 -13.04 -0.80
CA VAL A 23 8.85 -13.98 -1.92
C VAL A 23 8.08 -13.36 -3.08
N ASN A 24 6.95 -12.71 -2.80
CA ASN A 24 6.14 -12.04 -3.83
C ASN A 24 6.91 -10.91 -4.52
N ALA A 25 7.65 -10.10 -3.75
CA ALA A 25 8.50 -9.06 -4.31
C ALA A 25 9.60 -9.65 -5.20
N GLY A 26 10.27 -10.72 -4.74
CA GLY A 26 11.28 -11.42 -5.53
C GLY A 26 10.71 -11.94 -6.86
N TRP A 27 9.53 -12.56 -6.83
CA TRP A 27 8.85 -13.03 -8.05
C TRP A 27 8.49 -11.87 -8.99
N TYR A 28 7.90 -10.79 -8.47
CA TYR A 28 7.51 -9.64 -9.28
C TYR A 28 8.70 -8.99 -9.99
N TRP A 29 9.82 -8.77 -9.29
CA TRP A 29 10.96 -8.06 -9.87
C TRP A 29 11.88 -8.95 -10.72
N CYS A 30 11.95 -10.25 -10.43
CA CYS A 30 12.88 -11.17 -11.08
C CYS A 30 12.24 -12.07 -12.13
N THR A 31 10.91 -12.23 -12.13
CA THR A 31 10.19 -13.16 -13.02
C THR A 31 9.22 -12.44 -13.97
N ASP A 32 8.91 -11.16 -13.73
CA ASP A 32 8.11 -10.40 -14.68
C ASP A 32 8.90 -10.14 -15.97
N GLU A 33 8.38 -10.71 -17.05
CA GLU A 33 8.98 -10.68 -18.39
C GLU A 33 9.33 -9.27 -18.84
N VAL A 34 8.47 -8.28 -18.59
CA VAL A 34 8.68 -6.91 -19.07
C VAL A 34 9.82 -6.23 -18.31
N ILE A 35 9.94 -6.48 -17.00
CA ILE A 35 10.99 -5.90 -16.17
C ILE A 35 12.35 -6.52 -16.52
N VAL A 36 12.41 -7.85 -16.59
CA VAL A 36 13.64 -8.58 -16.91
C VAL A 36 14.14 -8.21 -18.30
N GLN A 37 13.26 -8.12 -19.30
CA GLN A 37 13.63 -7.74 -20.67
C GLN A 37 14.18 -6.32 -20.77
N ARG A 38 13.67 -5.35 -19.98
CA ARG A 38 14.24 -3.98 -19.93
C ARG A 38 15.67 -3.97 -19.41
N CYS A 39 15.99 -4.82 -18.44
CA CYS A 39 17.34 -4.97 -17.91
C CYS A 39 18.29 -5.62 -18.93
N LEU A 40 17.82 -6.60 -19.71
CA LEU A 40 18.58 -7.30 -20.76
C LEU A 40 18.77 -6.47 -22.04
N ALA A 41 17.80 -5.62 -22.38
CA ALA A 41 17.86 -4.73 -23.55
C ALA A 41 18.77 -3.51 -23.34
N ALA A 42 19.37 -3.36 -22.15
CA ALA A 42 20.27 -2.26 -21.85
C ALA A 42 21.59 -2.39 -22.62
N LYS A 43 22.09 -1.27 -23.18
CA LYS A 43 23.33 -1.23 -23.96
C LYS A 43 24.59 -1.63 -23.17
N THR A 44 24.61 -1.38 -21.86
CA THR A 44 25.74 -1.70 -20.98
C THR A 44 25.25 -2.10 -19.60
N MET A 45 26.05 -2.88 -18.87
CA MET A 45 25.75 -3.28 -17.49
C MET A 45 25.67 -2.08 -16.54
N ILE A 46 26.44 -1.01 -16.80
CA ILE A 46 26.42 0.21 -15.99
C ILE A 46 25.06 0.91 -16.10
N ASN A 47 24.52 1.01 -17.32
CA ASN A 47 23.21 1.62 -17.55
C ASN A 47 22.08 0.82 -16.90
N SER A 48 22.17 -0.51 -16.93
CA SER A 48 21.21 -1.40 -16.26
C SER A 48 21.22 -1.19 -14.74
N LYS A 49 22.41 -1.18 -14.12
CA LYS A 49 22.54 -0.92 -12.67
C LYS A 49 22.06 0.47 -12.26
N ALA A 50 22.41 1.51 -13.02
CA ALA A 50 21.94 2.87 -12.77
C ALA A 50 20.41 2.98 -12.90
N GLY A 51 19.82 2.30 -13.88
CA GLY A 51 18.37 2.22 -14.05
C GLY A 51 17.66 1.56 -12.87
N ILE A 52 18.24 0.49 -12.30
CA ILE A 52 17.69 -0.18 -11.11
C ILE A 52 17.71 0.75 -9.89
N PHE A 53 18.82 1.47 -9.65
CA PHE A 53 18.90 2.45 -8.56
C PHE A 53 17.88 3.58 -8.71
N LEU A 54 17.74 4.12 -9.93
CA LEU A 54 16.75 5.14 -10.21
C LEU A 54 15.32 4.63 -9.99
N SER A 55 15.03 3.40 -10.44
CA SER A 55 13.73 2.76 -10.20
C SER A 55 13.44 2.63 -8.71
N MET A 56 14.41 2.18 -7.91
CA MET A 56 14.25 2.05 -6.46
C MET A 56 13.95 3.40 -5.79
N PHE A 57 14.61 4.47 -6.24
CA PHE A 57 14.35 5.82 -5.76
C PHE A 57 12.93 6.30 -6.11
N ILE A 58 12.47 6.06 -7.34
CA ILE A 58 11.11 6.42 -7.76
C ILE A 58 10.05 5.61 -7.00
N ASN A 59 10.29 4.32 -6.73
CA ASN A 59 9.36 3.47 -5.98
C ASN A 59 9.16 3.88 -4.51
N PHE A 60 10.04 4.73 -3.96
CA PHE A 60 9.83 5.31 -2.63
C PHE A 60 8.85 6.50 -2.65
N MET A 61 8.65 7.14 -3.80
CA MET A 61 7.78 8.31 -3.96
C MET A 61 6.28 8.00 -3.71
N PRO A 62 5.70 6.89 -4.20
CA PRO A 62 4.30 6.53 -3.94
C PRO A 62 3.96 6.41 -2.45
N LEU A 63 4.92 5.96 -1.64
CA LEU A 63 4.73 5.86 -0.19
C LEU A 63 4.35 7.23 0.38
N TRP A 64 5.07 8.28 0.02
CA TRP A 64 4.78 9.63 0.47
C TRP A 64 3.49 10.16 -0.12
N LEU A 65 3.28 9.99 -1.44
CA LEU A 65 2.12 10.54 -2.12
C LEU A 65 0.79 9.88 -1.73
N MET A 66 0.78 8.59 -1.41
CA MET A 66 -0.46 7.87 -1.10
C MET A 66 -0.72 7.78 0.40
N ILE A 67 0.32 7.57 1.23
CA ILE A 67 0.12 7.36 2.67
C ILE A 67 -0.18 8.67 3.39
N THR A 68 0.50 9.78 3.03
CA THR A 68 0.27 11.06 3.71
C THR A 68 -1.18 11.56 3.56
N PRO A 69 -1.80 11.62 2.36
CA PRO A 69 -3.20 12.03 2.27
C PRO A 69 -4.16 11.01 2.87
N ASP A 70 -3.87 9.70 2.85
CA ASP A 70 -4.70 8.69 3.51
C ASP A 70 -4.74 8.93 5.03
N MET A 71 -3.58 9.13 5.65
CA MET A 71 -3.52 9.39 7.10
C MET A 71 -4.21 10.70 7.47
N THR A 72 -4.05 11.76 6.67
CA THR A 72 -4.76 13.02 6.89
C THR A 72 -6.27 12.85 6.73
N ALA A 73 -6.74 12.10 5.74
CA ALA A 73 -8.16 11.82 5.51
C ALA A 73 -8.79 11.06 6.68
N ARG A 74 -8.06 10.14 7.32
CA ARG A 74 -8.54 9.41 8.51
C ARG A 74 -8.82 10.31 9.70
N ILE A 75 -8.01 11.36 9.88
CA ILE A 75 -8.16 12.31 10.98
C ILE A 75 -9.28 13.30 10.67
N LEU A 76 -9.33 13.84 9.45
CA LEU A 76 -10.30 14.87 9.07
C LEU A 76 -11.73 14.35 8.91
N PHE A 77 -11.89 13.10 8.47
CA PHE A 77 -13.19 12.47 8.21
C PHE A 77 -13.49 11.31 9.17
N ALA A 78 -12.99 11.37 10.41
CA ALA A 78 -13.17 10.29 11.39
C ALA A 78 -14.66 9.90 11.56
N ASP A 79 -15.56 10.87 11.62
CA ASP A 79 -17.00 10.65 11.83
C ASP A 79 -17.67 9.92 10.65
N THR A 80 -17.38 10.36 9.43
CA THR A 80 -17.94 9.76 8.20
C THR A 80 -17.40 8.36 7.91
N VAL A 81 -16.23 8.00 8.46
CA VAL A 81 -15.51 6.80 8.03
C VAL A 81 -15.34 5.74 9.12
N ALA A 82 -15.22 6.16 10.39
CA ALA A 82 -15.21 5.22 11.50
C ALA A 82 -16.62 4.70 11.85
N CYS A 83 -17.68 5.38 11.39
CA CYS A 83 -19.07 4.96 11.54
C CYS A 83 -19.37 4.29 12.89
N ASP A 84 -19.55 5.10 13.94
CA ASP A 84 -19.89 4.57 15.27
C ASP A 84 -21.30 3.93 15.29
N ASP A 85 -22.22 4.41 14.45
CA ASP A 85 -23.59 3.89 14.31
C ASP A 85 -23.84 3.20 12.95
N ILE A 86 -24.28 1.94 13.00
CA ILE A 86 -24.52 1.05 11.85
C ILE A 86 -25.64 1.56 10.93
N ASN A 87 -26.71 2.13 11.49
CA ASN A 87 -27.86 2.60 10.71
C ASN A 87 -27.52 3.88 9.95
N PHE A 88 -26.76 4.78 10.59
CA PHE A 88 -26.23 5.98 9.96
C PHE A 88 -25.23 5.62 8.85
N CYS A 89 -24.34 4.66 9.10
CA CYS A 89 -23.34 4.22 8.12
C CYS A 89 -23.96 3.59 6.87
N SER A 90 -24.97 2.73 7.04
CA SER A 90 -25.69 2.10 5.92
C SER A 90 -26.36 3.14 5.03
N LYS A 91 -26.85 4.25 5.61
CA LYS A 91 -27.52 5.33 4.85
C LYS A 91 -26.54 6.19 4.04
N ILE A 92 -25.32 6.40 4.53
CA ILE A 92 -24.30 7.21 3.85
C ILE A 92 -23.47 6.39 2.86
N CYS A 93 -23.08 5.17 3.25
CA CYS A 93 -22.14 4.35 2.49
C CYS A 93 -22.75 3.14 1.79
N GLY A 94 -23.96 2.72 2.18
CA GLY A 94 -24.50 1.42 1.78
C GLY A 94 -23.74 0.22 2.34
N LYS A 95 -22.85 0.42 3.33
CA LYS A 95 -22.05 -0.63 3.99
C LYS A 95 -22.11 -0.47 5.51
N VAL A 96 -22.17 -1.59 6.22
CA VAL A 96 -22.28 -1.64 7.69
C VAL A 96 -20.93 -1.55 8.43
N ILE A 97 -19.81 -1.67 7.70
CA ILE A 97 -18.44 -1.82 8.24
C ILE A 97 -17.59 -0.54 8.11
N GLY A 98 -18.18 0.56 7.62
CA GLY A 98 -17.48 1.84 7.43
C GLY A 98 -17.17 2.17 5.97
N CYS A 99 -16.84 3.45 5.74
CA CYS A 99 -16.61 4.07 4.43
C CYS A 99 -15.12 4.11 4.01
N THR A 100 -14.33 3.09 4.31
CA THR A 100 -12.87 3.18 4.12
C THR A 100 -12.48 3.37 2.65
N ASP A 101 -13.27 2.81 1.73
CA ASP A 101 -13.03 2.86 0.28
C ASP A 101 -13.09 4.27 -0.33
N ILE A 102 -13.73 5.23 0.35
CA ILE A 102 -13.93 6.61 -0.15
C ILE A 102 -13.06 7.67 0.54
N ARG A 103 -12.17 7.29 1.48
CA ARG A 103 -11.37 8.25 2.27
C ARG A 103 -10.58 9.23 1.41
N LEU A 104 -9.82 8.69 0.45
CA LEU A 104 -8.95 9.50 -0.39
C LEU A 104 -9.76 10.45 -1.30
N PHE A 105 -10.88 9.95 -1.86
CA PHE A 105 -11.80 10.75 -2.68
C PHE A 105 -12.48 11.88 -1.90
N LEU A 106 -12.84 11.67 -0.64
CA LEU A 106 -13.46 12.70 0.19
C LEU A 106 -12.53 13.88 0.48
N LEU A 107 -11.21 13.63 0.51
CA LEU A 107 -10.22 14.70 0.70
C LEU A 107 -10.05 15.56 -0.56
N GLU A 108 -10.07 14.94 -1.74
CA GLU A 108 -10.02 15.62 -3.05
C GLU A 108 -11.27 16.48 -3.34
N LEU A 109 -12.45 16.09 -2.83
CA LEU A 109 -13.70 16.85 -3.04
C LEU A 109 -13.88 18.03 -2.07
N LYS A 110 -13.04 18.16 -1.05
CA LYS A 110 -13.21 19.14 0.03
C LYS A 110 -12.01 20.07 0.22
N GLY A 111 -10.90 19.83 -0.49
CA GLY A 111 -9.76 20.74 -0.66
C GLY A 111 -9.96 21.66 -1.86
#